data_AF-A0A2V5QWJ7-F1
#
_entry.id   AF-A0A2V5QWJ7-F1
#
_cell.length_a   1.000
_cell.length_b   1.000
_cell.length_c   1.000
_cell.angle_alpha   90.00
_cell.angle_beta   90.00
_cell.angle_gamma   90.00
#
_symmetry.space_group_name_H-M   'P 1'
#
loop_
_entity.id
_entity.type
_entity.pdbx_description
1 polymer ?
#
loop_
_entity_poly.entity_id
_entity_poly.type
_entity_poly.pdbx_seq_one_letter_code
_entity_poly.pdbx_strand_id
1 'polypeptide(L)' 'MINGTAKFACEGKKVELGPGGFNFMPAKMVHEAWLPANSLTFITVDGAWDVNWVEGPPTKADLEL' A
#
# COMPACT_ATOMS: atom_id res chain seq x y z
N MET A 1 4.99 6.01 -5.58
CA MET A 1 3.91 5.57 -6.49
C MET A 1 4.41 5.65 -7.92
N ILE A 2 4.30 4.57 -8.68
CA ILE A 2 4.69 4.53 -10.10
C ILE A 2 3.47 4.86 -10.98
N ASN A 3 2.34 4.20 -10.74
CA ASN A 3 1.08 4.44 -11.46
C ASN A 3 -0.13 4.39 -10.52
N GLY A 4 -1.20 5.11 -10.87
CA GLY A 4 -2.44 5.17 -10.08
C GLY A 4 -2.28 5.91 -8.75
N THR A 5 -3.12 5.56 -7.78
CA THR A 5 -3.14 6.15 -6.44
C THR A 5 -2.97 5.07 -5.36
N ALA A 6 -2.48 5.43 -4.19
CA ALA A 6 -2.55 4.58 -3.00
C ALA A 6 -2.94 5.41 -1.78
N LYS A 7 -3.73 4.84 -0.88
CA LYS A 7 -4.07 5.46 0.40
C LYS A 7 -3.32 4.74 1.51
N PHE A 8 -2.70 5.49 2.41
CA PHE A 8 -2.03 4.96 3.59
C PHE A 8 -2.66 5.56 4.84
N ALA A 9 -2.89 4.74 5.87
CA ALA A 9 -3.34 5.21 7.18
C ALA A 9 -2.41 4.73 8.29
N CYS A 10 -2.05 5.65 9.19
CA CYS A 10 -1.25 5.37 10.37
C CYS A 10 -1.63 6.37 11.47
N GLU A 11 -1.80 5.90 12.71
CA GLU A 11 -2.10 6.75 13.89
C GLU A 11 -3.29 7.71 13.67
N GLY A 12 -4.35 7.23 13.03
CA GLY A 12 -5.55 8.04 12.75
C GLY A 12 -5.38 9.08 11.63
N LYS A 13 -4.21 9.17 11.00
CA LYS A 13 -3.97 10.02 9.83
C LYS A 13 -4.06 9.18 8.56
N LYS A 14 -4.81 9.67 7.57
CA LYS A 14 -4.96 9.03 6.26
C LYS A 14 -4.47 9.98 5.17
N VAL A 15 -3.61 9.48 4.29
CA VAL A 15 -2.97 10.26 3.21
C VAL A 15 -3.12 9.51 1.90
N GLU A 16 -3.39 10.24 0.82
CA GLU A 16 -3.40 9.72 -0.54
C GLU A 16 -2.12 10.13 -1.28
N LEU A 17 -1.53 9.18 -2.00
CA LEU A 17 -0.35 9.37 -2.83
C LEU A 17 -0.73 9.14 -4.29
N GLY A 18 -0.46 10.12 -5.15
CA GLY A 18 -0.53 9.99 -6.61
C GLY A 18 0.83 9.66 -7.23
N PRO A 19 0.92 9.59 -8.58
CA PRO A 19 2.17 9.32 -9.30
C PRO A 19 3.31 10.25 -8.88
N GLY A 20 4.51 9.71 -8.67
CA GLY A 20 5.65 10.45 -8.12
C GLY A 20 5.61 10.68 -6.61
N GLY A 21 4.48 10.42 -5.95
CA GLY A 21 4.32 10.51 -4.51
C GLY A 21 5.21 9.50 -3.77
N PHE A 22 5.76 9.93 -2.64
CA PHE A 22 6.66 9.17 -1.79
C PHE A 22 6.12 9.10 -0.36
N ASN A 23 6.42 8.00 0.32
CA ASN A 23 6.14 7.81 1.73
C ASN A 23 7.28 7.02 2.38
N PHE A 24 7.59 7.36 3.62
CA PHE A 24 8.54 6.63 4.46
C PHE A 24 7.82 6.19 5.74
N MET A 25 7.83 4.88 5.98
CA MET A 25 7.29 4.28 7.20
C MET A 25 8.46 3.66 7.98
N PRO A 26 8.72 4.10 9.22
CA PRO A 26 9.72 3.47 10.07
C PRO A 26 9.48 1.97 10.25
N ALA A 27 10.56 1.23 10.48
CA ALA A 27 10.48 -0.21 10.74
C ALA A 27 9.53 -0.52 11.90
N LYS A 28 8.75 -1.59 11.75
CA LYS A 28 7.76 -2.08 12.73
C LYS A 28 6.58 -1.12 12.98
N MET A 29 6.41 -0.08 12.18
CA MET A 29 5.21 0.77 12.24
C MET A 29 4.03 0.06 11.58
N VAL A 30 3.00 -0.25 12.37
CA VAL A 30 1.75 -0.83 11.87
C VAL A 30 0.97 0.25 11.14
N HIS A 31 0.63 -0.01 9.88
CA HIS A 31 -0.13 0.89 9.02
C HIS A 31 -1.00 0.09 8.07
N GLU A 32 -2.04 0.74 7.57
CA GLU A 32 -2.93 0.17 6.56
C GLU A 32 -2.64 0.83 5.21
N ALA A 33 -2.77 0.05 4.14
CA ALA A 33 -2.62 0.53 2.78
C ALA A 33 -3.76 0.01 1.92
N TRP A 34 -4.29 0.87 1.05
CA TRP A 34 -5.26 0.52 0.03
C TRP A 34 -4.69 0.89 -1.34
N LEU A 35 -4.55 -0.12 -2.19
CA LEU A 35 -4.02 -0.02 -3.54
C LEU A 35 -5.13 -0.48 -4.49
N PRO A 36 -5.85 0.45 -5.15
CA PRO A 36 -6.88 0.09 -6.13
C PRO A 36 -6.30 -0.74 -7.29
N ALA A 37 -7.16 -1.45 -8.02
CA ALA A 37 -6.78 -2.14 -9.24
C ALA A 37 -6.06 -1.18 -10.21
N ASN A 38 -5.13 -1.72 -11.01
CA ASN A 38 -4.27 -0.97 -11.94
C ASN A 38 -3.31 0.06 -11.31
N SER A 39 -3.21 0.13 -9.97
CA SER A 39 -2.16 0.89 -9.29
C SER A 39 -0.84 0.10 -9.21
N LEU A 40 0.28 0.82 -9.23
CA LEU A 40 1.61 0.22 -9.07
C LEU A 40 2.44 1.02 -8.08
N THR A 41 2.84 0.34 -7.00
CA THR A 41 3.72 0.88 -5.96
C THR A 41 4.98 0.03 -5.88
N PHE A 42 6.13 0.69 -5.81
CA PHE A 42 7.39 0.04 -5.49
C PHE A 42 7.70 0.28 -4.01
N ILE A 43 7.96 -0.81 -3.28
CA ILE A 43 8.23 -0.79 -1.84
C ILE A 43 9.54 -1.53 -1.62
N THR A 44 10.48 -0.86 -0.92
CA THR A 44 11.71 -1.48 -0.43
C THR A 44 11.64 -1.61 1.07
N VAL A 45 12.10 -2.74 1.59
CA VAL A 45 12.15 -3.04 3.02
C VAL A 45 13.54 -3.58 3.37
N ASP A 46 14.01 -3.31 4.58
CA ASP A 46 15.34 -3.75 5.03
C ASP A 46 15.37 -5.23 5.45
N GLY A 47 14.23 -5.92 5.48
CA GLY A 47 14.08 -7.30 5.90
C GLY A 47 12.77 -7.93 5.46
N ALA A 48 12.37 -9.03 6.11
CA ALA A 48 11.08 -9.67 5.84
C ALA A 48 9.91 -8.69 6.05
N TRP A 49 8.95 -8.73 5.13
CA TRP A 49 7.76 -7.88 5.18
C TRP A 49 6.53 -8.72 5.52
N ASP A 50 5.99 -8.48 6.72
CA ASP A 50 4.76 -9.12 7.17
C ASP A 50 3.54 -8.39 6.57
N VAL A 51 2.82 -9.07 5.69
CA VAL A 51 1.59 -8.55 5.07
C VAL A 51 0.38 -9.27 5.64
N ASN A 52 -0.47 -8.50 6.32
CA ASN A 52 -1.73 -8.99 6.88
C ASN A 52 -2.88 -8.54 5.99
N TRP A 53 -3.37 -9.42 5.14
CA TRP A 53 -4.47 -9.12 4.24
C TRP A 53 -5.80 -9.10 5.00
N VAL A 54 -6.63 -8.08 4.79
CA VAL A 54 -7.94 -7.94 5.45
C VAL A 54 -8.91 -9.05 5.03
N GLU A 55 -8.93 -9.39 3.74
CA GLU A 55 -9.85 -10.38 3.15
C GLU A 55 -9.11 -11.59 2.54
N GLY A 56 -7.84 -11.77 2.93
CA GLY A 56 -6.94 -12.76 2.33
C GLY A 56 -6.13 -12.20 1.14
N PRO A 57 -5.16 -12.98 0.63
CA PRO A 57 -4.28 -12.54 -0.45
C PRO A 57 -5.05 -12.15 -1.72
N PRO A 58 -4.53 -11.20 -2.53
CA PRO A 58 -5.17 -10.81 -3.79
C PRO A 58 -5.41 -12.00 -4.71
N THR A 59 -6.58 -12.00 -5.34
CA THR A 59 -7.04 -13.01 -6.29
C THR A 59 -7.25 -12.40 -7.68
N LYS A 60 -7.66 -13.22 -8.65
CA LYS A 60 -8.03 -12.72 -9.98
C LYS A 60 -9.23 -11.76 -9.95
N ALA A 61 -10.11 -11.87 -8.95
CA ALA A 61 -11.26 -10.97 -8.83
C ALA A 61 -10.84 -9.52 -8.56
N ASP A 62 -9.65 -9.32 -7.98
CA ASP A 62 -9.12 -8.00 -7.61
C ASP A 62 -8.40 -7.29 -8.77
N LEU A 63 -8.29 -7.93 -9.94
CA LEU A 63 -7.64 -7.37 -11.12
C LEU A 63 -8.59 -6.51 -11.97
N GLU A 64 -9.91 -6.68 -11.85
CA GLU A 64 -10.91 -5.97 -12.64
C GLU A 64 -11.87 -5.19 -11.74
N LEU A 65 -11.77 -3.85 -11.81
CA LEU A 65 -12.74 -2.89 -11.27
C LEU A 65 -13.33 -2.06 -12.42
#